data_AF-A0AAE4AAG3-F1
#
_entry.id   AF-A0AAE4AAG3-F1
#
_cell.length_a   1.000
_cell.length_b   1.000
_cell.length_c   1.000
_cell.angle_alpha   90.00
_cell.angle_beta   90.00
_cell.angle_gamma   90.00
#
_symmetry.space_group_name_H-M   'P 1'
#
loop_
_entity.id
_entity.type
_entity.pdbx_description
1 polymer ?
#
loop_
_entity_poly.entity_id
_entity_poly.type
_entity_poly.pdbx_seq_one_letter_code
_entity_poly.pdbx_strand_id
1 'polypeptide(L)'
;MEEPAAARYPAVALGRGCYESWYLKAGDAAAGQALWLRYTVHKRPGEAPVGSLWATLFERDEAPRAAKTTLPPDELRPGGGSAAAGGAGAGGAAAG
;
A
#
# COMPACT_ATOMS: atom_id res chain seq x y z
N MET A 1 -15.08 -7.44 19.44
CA MET A 1 -14.90 -8.07 18.11
C MET A 1 -13.72 -7.37 17.46
N GLU A 2 -12.70 -8.11 17.04
CA GLU A 2 -11.54 -7.51 16.36
C GLU A 2 -11.98 -7.07 14.97
N GLU A 3 -11.63 -5.85 14.55
CA GLU A 3 -11.92 -5.37 13.20
C GLU A 3 -10.89 -5.97 12.23
N PRO A 4 -11.31 -6.81 11.24
CA PRO A 4 -10.39 -7.64 10.48
C PRO A 4 -9.28 -6.89 9.73
N ALA A 5 -9.50 -5.62 9.37
CA ALA A 5 -8.55 -4.81 8.63
C ALA A 5 -7.79 -3.79 9.51
N ALA A 6 -8.01 -3.78 10.83
CA ALA A 6 -7.39 -2.80 11.72
C ALA A 6 -5.86 -2.89 11.71
N ALA A 7 -5.22 -1.71 11.76
CA ALA A 7 -3.77 -1.61 11.82
C ALA A 7 -3.23 -2.14 13.15
N ARG A 8 -2.24 -3.04 13.10
CA ARG A 8 -1.62 -3.62 14.30
C ARG A 8 -0.29 -2.96 14.64
N TYR A 9 0.40 -2.37 13.66
CA TYR A 9 1.73 -1.77 13.84
C TYR A 9 1.81 -0.69 14.93
N PRO A 10 0.75 0.12 15.22
CA PRO A 10 0.83 1.10 16.30
C PRO A 10 0.96 0.45 17.69
N ALA A 11 0.46 -0.77 17.86
CA ALA A 11 0.54 -1.52 19.11
C ALA A 11 1.85 -2.32 19.26
N VAL A 12 2.71 -2.36 18.22
CA VAL A 12 3.96 -3.12 18.27
C VAL A 12 5.03 -2.31 19.00
N ALA A 13 5.47 -2.82 20.15
CA ALA A 13 6.53 -2.24 20.98
C ALA A 13 7.76 -1.79 20.17
N LEU A 14 8.38 -0.66 20.54
CA LEU A 14 9.45 -0.02 19.78
C LEU A 14 10.58 -0.99 19.40
N GLY A 15 11.09 -1.78 20.35
CA GLY A 15 12.15 -2.77 20.14
C GLY A 15 11.77 -4.02 19.34
N ARG A 16 10.54 -4.11 18.80
CA ARG A 16 10.08 -5.23 17.98
C ARG A 16 9.87 -4.80 16.53
N GLY A 17 10.29 -5.67 15.61
CA GLY A 17 9.99 -5.50 14.20
C GLY A 17 8.53 -5.85 13.89
N CYS A 18 7.97 -5.24 12.86
CA CYS A 18 6.68 -5.59 12.28
C CYS A 18 6.69 -5.39 10.76
N TYR A 19 6.00 -6.28 10.06
CA TYR A 19 5.67 -6.10 8.66
C TYR A 19 4.18 -6.41 8.47
N GLU A 20 3.42 -5.42 8.04
CA GLU A 20 1.99 -5.54 7.76
C GLU A 20 1.71 -5.22 6.30
N SER A 21 0.68 -5.88 5.75
CA SER A 21 0.24 -5.66 4.37
C SER A 21 -1.27 -5.76 4.26
N TRP A 22 -1.86 -4.79 3.57
CA TRP A 22 -3.26 -4.76 3.17
C TRP A 22 -3.36 -4.80 1.66
N TYR A 23 -4.39 -5.47 1.17
CA TYR A 23 -4.66 -5.63 -0.25
C TYR A 23 -6.09 -5.22 -0.55
N LEU A 24 -6.26 -4.43 -1.60
CA LEU A 24 -7.56 -4.11 -2.17
C LEU A 24 -7.50 -4.40 -3.67
N LYS A 25 -8.54 -5.03 -4.19
CA LYS A 25 -8.72 -5.25 -5.62
C LYS A 25 -10.10 -4.74 -5.99
N ALA A 26 -10.18 -3.92 -7.03
CA ALA A 26 -11.42 -3.49 -7.64
C ALA A 26 -11.38 -3.82 -9.13
N GLY A 27 -12.54 -4.12 -9.71
CA GLY A 27 -12.65 -4.44 -11.13
C GLY A 27 -13.97 -3.95 -11.69
N ASP A 28 -13.90 -3.40 -12.89
CA ASP A 28 -15.06 -3.09 -13.73
C ASP A 28 -14.93 -3.91 -15.02
N ALA A 29 -15.71 -4.98 -15.09
CA ALA A 29 -15.69 -5.88 -16.25
C ALA A 29 -16.25 -5.20 -17.51
N ALA A 30 -17.20 -4.27 -17.37
CA ALA A 30 -17.80 -3.55 -18.49
C ALA A 30 -16.81 -2.56 -19.09
N ALA A 31 -16.09 -1.81 -18.25
CA ALA A 31 -15.00 -0.94 -18.70
C ALA A 31 -13.73 -1.71 -19.09
N GLY A 32 -13.59 -2.98 -18.67
CA GLY A 32 -12.38 -3.77 -18.90
C GLY A 32 -11.19 -3.28 -18.06
N GLN A 33 -11.46 -2.77 -16.86
CA GLN A 33 -10.45 -2.18 -15.97
C GLN A 33 -10.35 -2.95 -14.65
N ALA A 34 -9.16 -2.98 -14.05
CA ALA A 34 -8.97 -3.43 -12.68
C ALA A 34 -7.90 -2.60 -11.98
N LEU A 35 -8.08 -2.35 -10.68
CA LEU A 35 -7.13 -1.67 -9.83
C LEU A 35 -6.72 -2.59 -8.69
N TRP A 36 -5.42 -2.80 -8.53
CA TRP A 36 -4.85 -3.51 -7.39
C TRP A 36 -4.07 -2.53 -6.52
N LEU A 37 -4.41 -2.47 -5.24
CA LEU A 37 -3.66 -1.73 -4.24
C LEU A 37 -3.01 -2.71 -3.27
N ARG A 38 -1.72 -2.47 -2.98
CA ARG A 38 -1.03 -3.09 -1.84
C ARG A 38 -0.46 -1.98 -0.98
N TYR A 39 -0.92 -1.91 0.26
CA TYR A 39 -0.35 -1.02 1.26
C TYR A 39 0.47 -1.83 2.26
N THR A 40 1.71 -1.43 2.51
CA THR A 40 2.60 -2.12 3.45
C THR A 40 3.09 -1.17 4.52
N VAL A 41 3.22 -1.66 5.75
CA VAL A 41 3.95 -0.95 6.82
C VAL A 41 5.12 -1.82 7.24
N HIS A 42 6.32 -1.25 7.18
CA HIS A 42 7.55 -1.89 7.66
C HIS A 42 8.10 -1.11 8.84
N LYS A 43 8.24 -1.79 9.98
CA LYS A 43 8.85 -1.26 11.20
C LYS A 43 10.03 -2.14 11.57
N ARG A 44 11.24 -1.57 11.58
CA ARG A 44 12.42 -2.24 12.13
C ARG A 44 12.46 -2.07 13.66
N PRO A 45 13.08 -3.00 14.41
CA PRO A 45 13.33 -2.80 15.83
C PRO A 45 14.02 -1.46 16.10
N GLY A 46 13.48 -0.65 17.03
CA GLY A 46 14.05 0.65 17.39
C GLY A 46 13.72 1.80 16.42
N GLU A 47 13.07 1.52 15.28
CA GLU A 47 12.74 2.53 14.28
C GLU A 47 11.23 2.82 14.21
N ALA A 48 10.90 4.00 13.69
CA ALA A 48 9.52 4.36 13.37
C ALA A 48 9.03 3.59 12.11
N PRO A 49 7.74 3.23 12.05
CA PRO A 49 7.18 2.54 10.89
C PRO A 49 7.20 3.40 9.63
N VAL A 50 7.46 2.79 8.47
CA VAL A 50 7.39 3.42 7.15
C VAL A 50 6.34 2.72 6.30
N GLY A 51 5.49 3.49 5.63
CA GLY A 51 4.43 3.01 4.76
C GLY A 51 4.88 2.91 3.30
N SER A 52 4.31 2.00 2.52
CA SER A 52 4.42 2.03 1.06
C SER A 52 3.11 1.62 0.41
N LEU A 53 2.56 2.49 -0.43
CA LEU A 53 1.41 2.21 -1.28
C LEU A 53 1.90 1.83 -2.67
N TRP A 54 1.47 0.69 -3.15
CA TRP A 54 1.61 0.24 -4.53
C TRP A 54 0.22 0.25 -5.17
N ALA A 55 0.14 0.79 -6.38
CA ALA A 55 -1.05 0.75 -7.20
C ALA A 55 -0.70 0.19 -8.57
N THR A 56 -1.47 -0.79 -9.04
CA THR A 56 -1.38 -1.33 -10.39
C THR A 56 -2.73 -1.20 -11.06
N LEU A 57 -2.80 -0.41 -12.12
CA LEU A 57 -3.94 -0.30 -13.00
C LEU A 57 -3.76 -1.28 -14.17
N PHE A 58 -4.81 -2.05 -14.43
CA PHE A 58 -4.95 -2.95 -15.56
C PHE A 58 -6.07 -2.41 -16.42
N GLU A 59 -5.82 -2.27 -17.72
CA GLU A 59 -6.81 -1.89 -18.71
C GLU A 59 -6.76 -2.91 -19.84
N ARG A 60 -7.91 -3.21 -20.44
CA ARG A 60 -8.00 -4.16 -21.54
C ARG A 60 -7.09 -3.70 -22.69
N ASP A 61 -6.33 -4.65 -23.23
CA ASP A 61 -5.42 -4.43 -24.37
C ASP A 61 -4.25 -3.46 -24.09
N GLU A 62 -4.05 -3.02 -22.85
CA GLU A 62 -2.90 -2.24 -22.42
C GLU A 62 -1.95 -3.02 -21.50
N ALA A 63 -0.69 -2.61 -21.47
CA ALA A 63 0.25 -3.11 -20.48
C ALA A 63 -0.10 -2.56 -19.08
N PRO A 64 0.03 -3.35 -18.00
CA PRO A 64 -0.26 -2.86 -16.65
C PRO A 64 0.60 -1.64 -16.28
N ARG A 65 -0.03 -0.63 -15.70
CA ARG A 65 0.63 0.58 -15.23
C ARG A 65 0.77 0.55 -13.72
N ALA A 66 2.01 0.59 -13.23
CA ALA A 66 2.30 0.52 -11.80
C ALA A 66 2.88 1.84 -11.27
N ALA A 67 2.47 2.20 -10.05
CA ALA A 67 2.91 3.34 -9.30
C ALA A 67 3.23 2.92 -7.86
N LYS A 68 4.21 3.59 -7.26
CA LYS A 68 4.57 3.40 -5.85
C LYS A 68 4.81 4.74 -5.18
N THR A 69 4.32 4.89 -3.95
CA THR A 69 4.69 5.97 -3.04
C THR A 69 5.07 5.38 -1.70
N THR A 70 6.10 5.96 -1.07
CA THR A 70 6.52 5.65 0.29
C THR A 70 6.09 6.79 1.19
N LEU A 71 5.43 6.49 2.30
CA LEU A 71 4.92 7.46 3.27
C LEU A 71 5.85 7.49 4.49
N PRO A 72 6.31 8.67 4.93
CA PRO A 72 7.08 8.80 6.15
C PRO A 72 6.19 8.51 7.39
N PRO A 73 6.79 8.26 8.56
CA PRO A 73 6.05 7.85 9.77
C PRO A 73 4.92 8.80 10.19
N ASP A 74 5.12 10.10 10.00
CA ASP A 74 4.20 11.19 10.35
C ASP A 74 3.01 11.32 9.40
N GLU A 75 3.04 10.63 8.25
CA GLU A 75 1.92 10.52 7.31
C GLU A 75 1.10 9.23 7.48
N LEU A 76 1.54 8.30 8.32
CA LEU A 76 0.78 7.08 8.58
C LEU A 76 -0.47 7.38 9.43
N ARG A 77 -1.63 6.85 9.03
CA ARG A 77 -2.92 7.03 9.73
C ARG A 77 -3.54 5.68 10.05
N PRO A 78 -3.35 5.14 11.27
CA PRO A 78 -4.07 3.94 11.69
C PRO A 78 -5.56 4.25 11.89
N GLY A 79 -6.45 3.45 11.30
CA GLY A 79 -7.90 3.69 11.30
C GLY A 79 -8.46 4.22 9.98
N GLY A 80 -7.62 4.39 8.96
CA GLY A 80 -8.02 4.85 7.64
C GLY A 80 -7.85 6.36 7.43
N GLY A 81 -7.81 6.76 6.16
CA GLY A 81 -7.58 8.13 5.71
C GLY A 81 -7.33 8.15 4.20
N SER A 82 -7.50 9.30 3.56
CA SER A 82 -7.14 9.45 2.15
C SER A 82 -5.64 9.66 2.01
N ALA A 83 -4.95 8.79 1.28
CA ALA A 83 -3.63 9.12 0.74
C ALA A 83 -3.84 9.87 -0.58
N ALA A 84 -3.20 11.03 -0.74
CA ALA A 84 -3.13 11.65 -2.05
C ALA A 84 -2.23 10.79 -2.94
N ALA A 85 -2.79 10.20 -3.99
CA ALA A 85 -2.00 9.58 -5.04
C ALA A 85 -1.32 10.71 -5.84
N GLY A 86 -0.19 11.22 -5.34
CA GLY A 86 0.69 12.04 -6.16
C GLY A 86 1.14 11.23 -7.37
N GLY A 87 1.19 11.86 -8.55
CA GLY A 87 1.62 11.20 -9.78
C GLY A 87 3.01 10.59 -9.61
N ALA A 88 3.08 9.29 -9.37
CA ALA A 88 4.33 8.57 -9.30
C ALA A 88 4.84 8.34 -10.71
N GLY A 89 6.05 8.81 -11.01
CA GLY A 89 6.77 8.41 -12.21
C GLY A 89 6.92 6.89 -12.25
N ALA A 90 6.68 6.29 -13.41
CA ALA A 90 6.80 4.85 -13.64
C ALA A 90 8.24 4.39 -13.36
N GLY A 91 8.49 3.93 -12.14
CA GLY A 91 9.77 3.39 -11.72
C GLY A 91 9.84 1.89 -11.96
N GLY A 92 10.31 1.51 -13.15
CA GLY A 92 10.99 0.25 -13.43
C GLY A 92 10.14 -1.03 -13.46
N ALA A 93 10.15 -1.71 -14.60
CA ALA A 93 9.63 -3.06 -14.75
C ALA A 93 10.18 -3.99 -13.65
N ALA A 94 9.28 -4.68 -12.97
CA ALA A 94 9.66 -5.83 -12.15
C ALA A 94 10.19 -6.92 -13.10
N ALA A 95 11.52 -7.01 -13.22
CA ALA A 95 12.17 -8.14 -13.84
C ALA A 95 11.88 -9.39 -13.01
N GLY A 96 11.31 -10.40 -13.67
CA GLY A 96 11.28 -11.78 -13.18
C GLY A 96 12.61 -12.48 -13.42
#